data_AF-A0A846TU01-F1
#
_entry.id   AF-A0A846TU01-F1
#
_cell.length_a   1.000
_cell.length_b   1.000
_cell.length_c   1.000
_cell.angle_alpha   90.00
_cell.angle_beta   90.00
_cell.angle_gamma   90.00
#
_symmetry.space_group_name_H-M   'P 1'
#
loop_
_entity.id
_entity.type
_entity.pdbx_description
1 polymer ?
#
loop_
_entity_poly.entity_id
_entity_poly.type
_entity_poly.pdbx_seq_one_letter_code
_entity_poly.pdbx_strand_id
1 'polypeptide(L)'
;MGGYGPLFEVARNFRNEGADATLNPEFTALEAYIPWADYTTMRHLTEAMVKAAATALYGRPELPLVDVHASSGQASAGHDDDAPRTIDISGTWRVRTVTEAVSEAVGQEVSVDTDIDVLLNLARQHNVPVGPGMGAGAVLEELYGELVEPNTLEPTFYCDFPEETSPLTAPHRTKPGLVERWDLVVGGMELGTAYSEMTDPVEQRRRITQQSLKAAAGDPEAMEIDHDFLNALELGMPPTGGLGIGLDRLVMVLTGTTIRDVLAFPFVRPEQPRS
;
A
#
# COMPACT_ATOMS: atom_id res chain seq x y z
N MET A 1 5.82 -14.01 -18.81
CA MET A 1 5.63 -14.08 -20.28
C MET A 1 6.90 -14.50 -21.00
N GLY A 2 8.04 -13.81 -20.84
CA GLY A 2 9.31 -14.17 -21.49
C GLY A 2 10.06 -15.41 -20.97
N GLY A 3 9.46 -16.22 -20.09
CA GLY A 3 10.09 -17.43 -19.54
C GLY A 3 11.18 -17.22 -18.47
N TYR A 4 11.36 -16.00 -17.99
CA TYR A 4 12.29 -15.69 -16.90
C TYR A 4 11.81 -16.26 -15.57
N GLY A 5 12.77 -16.55 -14.68
CA GLY A 5 12.49 -16.91 -13.28
C GLY A 5 12.14 -15.67 -12.43
N PRO A 6 12.35 -15.74 -11.10
CA PRO A 6 12.22 -14.57 -10.21
C PRO A 6 13.04 -13.38 -10.72
N LEU A 7 12.42 -12.20 -10.71
CA LEU A 7 13.06 -10.95 -11.13
C LEU A 7 12.67 -9.82 -10.19
N PHE A 8 13.53 -8.80 -10.13
CA PHE A 8 13.25 -7.58 -9.40
C PHE A 8 13.92 -6.39 -10.10
N GLU A 9 13.40 -5.20 -9.83
CA GLU A 9 13.97 -3.93 -10.23
C GLU A 9 13.96 -2.97 -9.05
N VAL A 10 15.01 -2.17 -8.93
CA VAL A 10 15.05 -1.03 -8.01
C VAL A 10 15.21 0.22 -8.88
N ALA A 11 14.16 1.02 -8.93
CA ALA A 11 14.07 2.14 -9.85
C ALA A 11 13.37 3.33 -9.21
N ARG A 12 13.38 4.44 -9.95
CA ARG A 12 12.71 5.67 -9.57
C ARG A 12 11.33 5.73 -10.20
N ASN A 13 10.33 5.93 -9.36
CA ASN A 13 8.95 6.15 -9.74
C ASN A 13 8.63 7.64 -9.63
N PHE A 14 7.78 8.13 -10.53
CA PHE A 14 7.37 9.52 -10.61
C PHE A 14 5.85 9.58 -10.55
N ARG A 15 5.31 10.34 -9.59
CA ARG A 15 3.87 10.59 -9.45
C ARG A 15 3.62 12.08 -9.37
N ASN A 16 2.67 12.59 -10.14
CA ASN A 16 2.33 14.01 -10.17
C ASN A 16 1.35 14.38 -9.03
N GLU A 17 1.72 14.02 -7.81
CA GLU A 17 0.92 14.16 -6.60
C GLU A 17 1.53 15.21 -5.64
N GLY A 18 0.79 15.54 -4.57
CA GLY A 18 1.29 16.43 -3.52
C GLY A 18 2.49 15.85 -2.77
N ALA A 19 3.32 16.73 -2.19
CA ALA A 19 4.43 16.34 -1.31
C ALA A 19 4.08 16.57 0.17
N ASP A 20 4.33 15.56 1.02
CA ASP A 20 4.11 15.62 2.46
C ASP A 20 5.24 14.92 3.27
N ALA A 21 4.96 14.50 4.51
CA ALA A 21 5.95 13.85 5.39
C ALA A 21 6.35 12.42 4.94
N THR A 22 5.56 11.80 4.06
CA THR A 22 5.70 10.41 3.57
C THR A 22 5.64 10.29 2.04
N LEU A 23 5.28 11.37 1.34
CA LEU A 23 5.15 11.46 -0.12
C LEU A 23 6.14 12.46 -0.71
N ASN A 24 6.90 11.99 -1.70
CA ASN A 24 7.72 12.84 -2.57
C ASN A 24 7.38 12.52 -4.03
N PRO A 25 7.27 13.51 -4.93
CA PRO A 25 6.88 13.29 -6.34
C PRO A 25 7.80 12.31 -7.09
N GLU A 26 9.04 12.18 -6.62
CA GLU A 26 10.01 11.20 -7.06
C GLU A 26 10.38 10.29 -5.88
N PHE A 27 10.21 8.98 -5.99
CA PHE A 27 10.55 8.03 -4.93
C PHE A 27 11.14 6.75 -5.49
N THR A 28 11.90 6.02 -4.67
CA THR A 28 12.56 4.77 -5.05
C THR A 28 11.69 3.59 -4.64
N ALA A 29 11.39 2.72 -5.59
CA ALA A 29 10.64 1.49 -5.36
C ALA A 29 11.47 0.25 -5.69
N LEU A 30 11.25 -0.83 -4.95
CA LEU A 30 11.64 -2.18 -5.32
C LEU A 30 10.37 -2.85 -5.81
N GLU A 31 10.39 -3.29 -7.07
CA GLU A 31 9.37 -4.18 -7.60
C GLU A 31 9.96 -5.57 -7.81
N ALA A 32 9.24 -6.62 -7.41
CA ALA A 32 9.66 -8.00 -7.58
C ALA A 32 8.51 -8.88 -8.05
N TYR A 33 8.81 -9.79 -8.98
CA TYR A 33 7.84 -10.72 -9.55
C TYR A 33 8.39 -12.14 -9.46
N ILE A 34 7.58 -13.06 -8.92
CA ILE A 34 7.96 -14.47 -8.76
C ILE A 34 6.92 -15.36 -9.46
N PRO A 35 7.30 -16.06 -10.54
CA PRO A 35 6.46 -17.06 -11.17
C PRO A 35 6.14 -18.20 -10.20
N TRP A 36 4.90 -18.71 -10.28
CA TRP A 36 4.30 -19.74 -9.42
C TRP A 36 4.17 -19.36 -7.95
N ALA A 37 4.30 -18.07 -7.63
CA ALA A 37 4.00 -17.51 -6.32
C ALA A 37 2.61 -16.87 -6.29
N ASP A 38 2.16 -16.58 -5.08
CA ASP A 38 0.96 -15.83 -4.78
C ASP A 38 1.25 -14.72 -3.75
N TYR A 39 0.24 -13.90 -3.43
CA TYR A 39 0.36 -12.85 -2.42
C TYR A 39 0.84 -13.35 -1.05
N THR A 40 0.55 -14.60 -0.67
CA THR A 40 1.04 -15.18 0.60
C THR A 40 2.53 -15.41 0.56
N THR A 41 3.04 -15.92 -0.56
CA THR A 41 4.47 -16.07 -0.81
C THR A 41 5.18 -14.72 -0.73
N MET A 42 4.58 -13.68 -1.34
CA MET A 42 5.13 -12.32 -1.28
C MET A 42 5.09 -11.74 0.14
N ARG A 43 4.08 -12.06 0.94
CA ARG A 43 4.02 -11.66 2.35
C ARG A 43 5.21 -12.20 3.14
N HIS A 44 5.54 -13.48 2.96
CA HIS A 44 6.67 -14.12 3.63
C HIS A 44 8.01 -13.56 3.15
N LEU A 45 8.14 -13.27 1.84
CA LEU A 45 9.32 -12.61 1.29
C LEU A 45 9.54 -11.24 1.93
N THR A 46 8.49 -10.42 2.00
CA THR A 46 8.53 -9.09 2.60
C THR A 46 8.89 -9.14 4.09
N GLU A 47 8.22 -10.02 4.86
CA GLU A 47 8.51 -10.21 6.28
C GLU A 47 9.98 -10.61 6.49
N ALA A 48 10.51 -11.54 5.69
CA ALA A 48 11.91 -11.94 5.75
C ALA A 48 12.87 -10.80 5.38
N MET A 49 12.56 -10.03 4.34
CA MET A 49 13.39 -8.93 3.87
C MET A 49 13.51 -7.82 4.91
N VAL A 50 12.40 -7.39 5.51
CA VAL A 50 12.41 -6.33 6.53
C VAL A 50 13.13 -6.79 7.80
N LYS A 51 12.88 -8.03 8.26
CA LYS A 51 13.61 -8.61 9.42
C LYS A 51 15.11 -8.71 9.16
N ALA A 52 15.51 -9.09 7.95
CA ALA A 52 16.91 -9.17 7.56
C ALA A 52 17.56 -7.78 7.53
N ALA A 53 16.88 -6.76 7.00
CA ALA A 53 17.37 -5.38 6.99
C ALA A 53 17.54 -4.83 8.42
N ALA A 54 16.54 -5.02 9.28
CA ALA A 54 16.62 -4.66 10.69
C ALA A 54 17.79 -5.37 11.40
N THR A 55 17.95 -6.68 11.18
CA THR A 55 19.05 -7.47 11.74
C THR A 55 20.41 -6.99 11.24
N ALA A 56 20.52 -6.58 9.97
CA ALA A 56 21.77 -6.05 9.42
C ALA A 56 22.17 -4.72 10.06
N LEU A 57 21.20 -3.86 10.41
CA LEU A 57 21.45 -2.57 11.07
C LEU A 57 21.69 -2.70 12.58
N TYR A 58 20.90 -3.53 13.26
CA TYR A 58 20.81 -3.56 14.72
C TYR A 58 21.34 -4.84 15.37
N GLY A 59 21.77 -5.81 14.57
CA GLY A 59 22.21 -7.14 15.02
C GLY A 59 21.06 -8.06 15.47
N ARG A 60 19.81 -7.57 15.44
CA ARG A 60 18.58 -8.28 15.80
C ARG A 60 17.38 -7.66 15.05
N PRO A 61 16.28 -8.40 14.86
CA PRO A 61 15.09 -7.90 14.15
C PRO A 61 14.29 -6.94 15.04
N GLU A 62 14.76 -5.71 15.18
CA GLU A 62 14.10 -4.61 15.88
C GLU A 62 13.93 -3.40 14.97
N LEU A 63 12.86 -2.63 15.16
CA LEU A 63 12.63 -1.34 14.51
C LEU A 63 12.49 -0.24 15.55
N PRO A 64 12.93 1.00 15.27
CA PRO A 64 12.46 2.17 15.99
C PRO A 64 10.93 2.23 15.99
N LEU A 65 10.33 2.63 17.11
CA LEU A 65 8.92 2.93 17.18
C LEU A 65 8.69 4.27 16.47
N VAL A 66 8.08 4.20 15.28
CA VAL A 66 7.73 5.36 14.46
C VAL A 66 6.23 5.58 14.51
N ASP A 67 5.82 6.84 14.61
CA ASP A 67 4.44 7.27 14.37
C ASP A 67 4.54 8.54 13.50
N VAL A 68 4.17 8.42 12.22
CA VAL A 68 4.27 9.53 11.26
C VAL A 68 3.22 10.61 11.49
N HIS A 69 2.18 10.33 12.29
CA HIS A 69 1.09 11.25 12.62
C HIS A 69 1.20 11.84 14.02
N ALA A 70 2.14 11.37 14.84
CA ALA A 70 2.48 12.01 16.10
C ALA A 70 2.87 13.46 15.85
N SER A 71 2.07 14.40 16.38
CA SER A 71 2.27 15.84 16.22
C SER A 71 3.75 16.21 16.45
N SER A 72 4.29 17.01 15.53
CA SER A 72 5.68 17.52 15.47
C SER A 72 6.06 18.31 16.74
N GLY A 73 6.24 17.56 17.83
CA GLY A 73 6.36 18.01 19.22
C GLY A 73 6.45 16.83 20.20
N GLN A 74 6.19 15.59 19.75
CA GLN A 74 6.53 14.34 20.45
C GLN A 74 7.37 13.37 19.61
N ALA A 75 8.05 13.86 18.55
CA ALA A 75 9.34 13.23 18.23
C ALA A 75 10.13 13.25 19.55
N SER A 76 10.62 12.10 20.01
CA SER A 76 11.31 11.95 21.28
C SER A 76 12.51 12.91 21.32
N ALA A 77 12.25 14.12 21.78
CA ALA A 77 13.16 15.24 21.88
C ALA A 77 13.00 15.73 23.31
N GLY A 78 13.68 15.02 24.21
CA GLY A 78 14.02 15.50 25.52
C GLY A 78 13.47 14.64 26.64
N HIS A 79 14.16 13.55 26.95
CA HIS A 79 14.78 13.38 28.27
C HIS A 79 16.23 12.90 28.09
N ASP A 80 17.16 13.36 28.93
CA ASP A 80 18.61 13.11 28.90
C ASP A 80 19.05 11.62 29.08
N ASP A 81 18.16 10.65 28.79
CA ASP A 81 18.36 9.19 28.85
C ASP A 81 17.79 8.45 27.60
N ASP A 82 17.46 9.18 26.51
CA ASP A 82 16.68 8.71 25.35
C ASP A 82 17.42 7.73 24.41
N ALA A 83 17.38 6.43 24.70
CA ALA A 83 17.45 5.44 23.63
C ALA A 83 16.10 5.44 22.88
N PRO A 84 16.07 5.47 21.53
CA PRO A 84 14.82 5.39 20.78
C PRO A 84 14.07 4.12 21.21
N ARG A 85 12.79 4.27 21.57
CA ARG A 85 11.95 3.10 21.89
C ARG A 85 11.93 2.19 20.66
N THR A 86 12.31 0.93 20.82
CA THR A 86 12.27 -0.06 19.75
C THR A 86 11.10 -1.03 19.94
N ILE A 87 10.67 -1.63 18.83
CA ILE A 87 9.74 -2.76 18.79
C ILE A 87 10.48 -4.00 18.31
N ASP A 88 10.30 -5.13 19.01
CA ASP A 88 10.77 -6.43 18.55
C ASP A 88 9.85 -6.93 17.42
N ILE A 89 10.43 -7.15 16.25
CA ILE A 89 9.72 -7.64 15.07
C ILE A 89 10.10 -9.08 14.74
N SER A 90 10.79 -9.82 15.62
CA SER A 90 11.19 -11.22 15.40
C SER A 90 10.01 -12.17 15.21
N GLY A 91 8.91 -11.92 15.92
CA GLY A 91 7.70 -12.73 15.93
C GLY A 91 6.90 -12.69 14.63
N THR A 92 5.81 -13.45 14.57
CA THR A 92 4.88 -13.42 13.44
C THR A 92 4.10 -12.12 13.44
N TRP A 93 4.03 -11.45 12.29
CA TRP A 93 3.29 -10.19 12.17
C TRP A 93 1.79 -10.42 12.05
N ARG A 94 1.01 -9.41 12.44
CA ARG A 94 -0.45 -9.47 12.34
C ARG A 94 -0.86 -9.53 10.88
N VAL A 95 -1.87 -10.34 10.59
CA VAL A 95 -2.51 -10.44 9.27
C VAL A 95 -4.00 -10.29 9.51
N ARG A 96 -4.60 -9.25 8.93
CA ARG A 96 -6.01 -8.91 9.11
C ARG A 96 -6.63 -8.59 7.77
N THR A 97 -7.91 -8.90 7.57
CA THR A 97 -8.59 -8.39 6.39
C THR A 97 -8.95 -6.92 6.56
N VAL A 98 -9.03 -6.20 5.44
CA VAL A 98 -9.45 -4.78 5.43
C VAL A 98 -10.85 -4.61 6.01
N THR A 99 -11.77 -5.52 5.66
CA THR A 99 -13.14 -5.51 6.19
C THR A 99 -13.20 -5.72 7.70
N GLU A 100 -12.41 -6.64 8.27
CA GLU A 100 -12.30 -6.81 9.73
C GLU A 100 -11.74 -5.57 10.42
N ALA A 101 -10.73 -4.94 9.82
CA ALA A 101 -10.09 -3.76 10.40
C ALA A 101 -11.04 -2.55 10.40
N VAL A 102 -11.72 -2.30 9.28
CA VAL A 102 -12.73 -1.23 9.18
C VAL A 102 -13.89 -1.52 10.13
N SER A 103 -14.36 -2.76 10.20
CA SER A 103 -15.47 -3.15 11.10
C SER A 103 -15.18 -2.82 12.57
N GLU A 104 -13.95 -3.06 13.01
CA GLU A 104 -13.51 -2.71 14.36
C GLU A 104 -13.44 -1.19 14.55
N ALA A 105 -12.86 -0.46 13.59
CA ALA A 105 -12.69 0.98 13.66
C ALA A 105 -14.03 1.74 13.72
N VAL A 106 -15.05 1.27 12.99
CA VAL A 106 -16.38 1.88 12.97
C VAL A 106 -17.34 1.29 14.02
N GLY A 107 -16.94 0.22 14.70
CA GLY A 107 -17.75 -0.45 15.73
C GLY A 107 -18.97 -1.20 15.18
N GLN A 108 -19.00 -1.50 13.89
CA GLN A 108 -20.08 -2.20 13.20
C GLN A 108 -19.49 -3.11 12.11
N GLU A 109 -20.02 -4.33 11.98
CA GLU A 109 -19.61 -5.25 10.92
C GLU A 109 -19.95 -4.68 9.53
N VAL A 110 -18.92 -4.61 8.67
CA VAL A 110 -19.01 -4.19 7.27
C VAL A 110 -18.25 -5.17 6.37
N SER A 111 -18.68 -5.28 5.12
CA SER A 111 -18.09 -6.12 4.08
C SER A 111 -18.31 -5.48 2.70
N VAL A 112 -17.81 -6.11 1.65
CA VAL A 112 -18.08 -5.69 0.27
C VAL A 112 -19.56 -5.82 -0.14
N ASP A 113 -20.34 -6.64 0.57
CA ASP A 113 -21.78 -6.78 0.35
C ASP A 113 -22.61 -5.79 1.18
N THR A 114 -21.97 -4.97 2.01
CA THR A 114 -22.67 -3.95 2.80
C THR A 114 -23.27 -2.90 1.86
N ASP A 115 -24.53 -2.53 2.13
CA ASP A 115 -25.24 -1.51 1.37
C ASP A 115 -24.44 -0.19 1.34
N ILE A 116 -24.32 0.39 0.15
CA ILE A 116 -23.56 1.63 -0.06
C ILE A 116 -24.06 2.77 0.82
N ASP A 117 -25.37 2.87 1.09
CA ASP A 117 -25.92 3.92 1.94
C ASP A 117 -25.45 3.79 3.38
N VAL A 118 -25.24 2.56 3.86
CA VAL A 118 -24.67 2.29 5.19
C VAL A 118 -23.21 2.76 5.22
N LEU A 119 -22.41 2.39 4.21
CA LEU A 119 -20.99 2.79 4.12
C LEU A 119 -20.83 4.32 4.02
N LEU A 120 -21.66 4.98 3.20
CA LEU A 120 -21.67 6.44 3.09
C LEU A 120 -22.05 7.13 4.40
N ASN A 121 -22.97 6.55 5.17
CA ASN A 121 -23.32 7.08 6.49
C ASN A 121 -22.18 6.91 7.49
N LEU A 122 -21.49 5.77 7.51
CA LEU A 122 -20.31 5.55 8.34
C LEU A 122 -19.20 6.54 7.98
N ALA A 123 -18.91 6.72 6.68
CA ALA A 123 -17.93 7.71 6.22
C ALA A 123 -18.26 9.13 6.72
N ARG A 124 -19.53 9.56 6.63
CA ARG A 124 -19.97 10.85 7.19
C ARG A 124 -19.80 10.94 8.71
N GLN A 125 -20.14 9.89 9.45
CA GLN A 125 -20.02 9.86 10.91
C GLN A 125 -18.57 10.02 11.37
N HIS A 126 -17.65 9.42 10.61
CA HIS A 126 -16.22 9.44 10.89
C HIS A 126 -15.46 10.59 10.19
N ASN A 127 -16.16 11.46 9.46
CA ASN A 127 -15.59 12.57 8.68
C ASN A 127 -14.60 12.13 7.58
N VAL A 128 -14.81 10.93 7.02
CA VAL A 128 -14.03 10.40 5.90
C VAL A 128 -14.55 11.00 4.60
N PRO A 129 -13.70 11.66 3.78
CA PRO A 129 -14.10 12.20 2.50
C PRO A 129 -14.45 11.07 1.52
N VAL A 130 -15.54 11.24 0.77
CA VAL A 130 -15.95 10.29 -0.27
C VAL A 130 -16.31 11.07 -1.53
N GLY A 131 -15.71 10.68 -2.65
CA GLY A 131 -15.94 11.26 -3.96
C GLY A 131 -17.28 10.86 -4.59
N PRO A 132 -17.81 11.66 -5.53
CA PRO A 132 -19.03 11.32 -6.24
C PRO A 132 -18.82 10.09 -7.14
N GLY A 133 -19.74 9.13 -7.09
CA GLY A 133 -19.72 7.95 -7.97
C GLY A 133 -18.84 6.79 -7.49
N MET A 134 -18.27 6.87 -6.28
CA MET A 134 -17.58 5.75 -5.64
C MET A 134 -18.55 4.62 -5.33
N GLY A 135 -18.17 3.37 -5.66
CA GLY A 135 -18.88 2.18 -5.24
C GLY A 135 -18.50 1.73 -3.83
N ALA A 136 -19.11 0.64 -3.37
CA ALA A 136 -18.98 0.16 -1.99
C ALA A 136 -17.54 -0.23 -1.64
N GLY A 137 -16.81 -0.84 -2.59
CA GLY A 137 -15.42 -1.22 -2.37
C GLY A 137 -14.53 0.01 -2.20
N ALA A 138 -14.74 1.04 -3.02
CA ALA A 138 -13.98 2.27 -2.93
C ALA A 138 -14.24 3.03 -1.61
N VAL A 139 -15.49 3.11 -1.15
CA VAL A 139 -15.81 3.73 0.16
C VAL A 139 -15.20 2.95 1.32
N LEU A 140 -15.19 1.61 1.24
CA LEU A 140 -14.56 0.76 2.25
C LEU A 140 -13.04 1.03 2.33
N GLU A 141 -12.37 1.24 1.20
CA GLU A 141 -10.94 1.56 1.14
C GLU A 141 -10.63 2.94 1.71
N GLU A 142 -11.46 3.96 1.47
CA GLU A 142 -11.32 5.28 2.11
C GLU A 142 -11.46 5.19 3.64
N LEU A 143 -12.45 4.42 4.13
CA LEU A 143 -12.62 4.17 5.56
C LEU A 143 -11.37 3.49 6.16
N TYR A 144 -10.76 2.56 5.42
CA TYR A 144 -9.51 1.93 5.83
C TYR A 144 -8.35 2.94 5.88
N GLY A 145 -8.16 3.71 4.81
CA GLY A 145 -7.07 4.68 4.69
C GLY A 145 -7.13 5.77 5.76
N GLU A 146 -8.32 6.21 6.16
CA GLU A 146 -8.47 7.28 7.15
C GLU A 146 -8.55 6.79 8.60
N LEU A 147 -9.10 5.59 8.84
CA LEU A 147 -9.39 5.12 10.21
C LEU A 147 -8.44 4.03 10.71
N VAL A 148 -7.83 3.26 9.80
CA VAL A 148 -7.05 2.08 10.16
C VAL A 148 -5.56 2.34 9.96
N GLU A 149 -5.16 2.77 8.76
CA GLU A 149 -3.74 2.92 8.41
C GLU A 149 -3.00 3.88 9.36
N PRO A 150 -3.46 5.13 9.60
CA PRO A 150 -2.79 6.10 10.48
C PRO A 150 -2.62 5.63 11.92
N ASN A 151 -3.49 4.72 12.37
CA ASN A 151 -3.50 4.21 13.75
C ASN A 151 -2.70 2.91 13.93
N THR A 152 -2.08 2.41 12.86
CA THR A 152 -1.33 1.14 12.88
C THR A 152 0.14 1.36 13.25
N LEU A 153 0.51 1.06 14.49
CA LEU A 153 1.89 1.26 14.97
C LEU A 153 2.83 0.10 14.62
N GLU A 154 2.43 -1.14 14.92
CA GLU A 154 3.26 -2.33 14.71
C GLU A 154 3.05 -2.93 13.31
N PRO A 155 4.06 -3.62 12.74
CA PRO A 155 3.94 -4.25 11.44
C PRO A 155 2.70 -5.14 11.30
N THR A 156 1.82 -4.73 10.39
CA THR A 156 0.54 -5.39 10.15
C THR A 156 0.30 -5.48 8.65
N PHE A 157 0.00 -6.69 8.18
CA PHE A 157 -0.50 -6.91 6.83
C PHE A 157 -2.02 -6.78 6.84
N TYR A 158 -2.54 -5.82 6.08
CA TYR A 158 -3.96 -5.74 5.76
C TYR A 158 -4.19 -6.42 4.42
N CYS A 159 -5.11 -7.38 4.37
CA CYS A 159 -5.31 -8.29 3.25
C CYS A 159 -6.74 -8.21 2.70
N ASP A 160 -6.92 -8.82 1.53
CA ASP A 160 -8.20 -9.09 0.90
C ASP A 160 -8.99 -7.81 0.63
N PHE A 161 -8.38 -6.92 -0.17
CA PHE A 161 -9.00 -5.66 -0.58
C PHE A 161 -10.16 -5.88 -1.55
N PRO A 162 -11.08 -4.90 -1.67
CA PRO A 162 -12.14 -4.94 -2.68
C PRO A 162 -11.59 -5.04 -4.11
N GLU A 163 -12.30 -5.81 -4.94
CA GLU A 163 -11.96 -5.95 -6.36
C GLU A 163 -12.09 -4.64 -7.14
N GLU A 164 -13.03 -3.79 -6.73
CA GLU A 164 -13.35 -2.52 -7.39
C GLU A 164 -12.14 -1.57 -7.51
N THR A 165 -11.24 -1.61 -6.53
CA THR A 165 -10.07 -0.72 -6.40
C THR A 165 -8.75 -1.40 -6.81
N SER A 166 -8.82 -2.66 -7.24
CA SER A 166 -7.63 -3.51 -7.46
C SER A 166 -7.61 -4.08 -8.89
N PRO A 167 -7.44 -3.23 -9.91
CA PRO A 167 -7.67 -3.59 -11.31
C PRO A 167 -6.69 -4.62 -11.88
N LEU A 168 -5.45 -4.65 -11.38
CA LEU A 168 -4.36 -5.54 -11.83
C LEU A 168 -4.28 -6.83 -11.00
N THR A 169 -5.12 -6.97 -9.99
CA THR A 169 -4.99 -8.00 -8.97
C THR A 169 -5.93 -9.17 -9.24
N ALA A 170 -5.44 -10.40 -9.10
CA ALA A 170 -6.25 -11.59 -9.24
C ALA A 170 -7.39 -11.62 -8.21
N PRO A 171 -8.59 -12.12 -8.58
CA PRO A 171 -9.70 -12.27 -7.66
C PRO A 171 -9.35 -13.26 -6.55
N HIS A 172 -9.92 -13.05 -5.37
CA HIS A 172 -9.69 -13.92 -4.24
C HIS A 172 -10.27 -15.31 -4.49
N ARG A 173 -9.45 -16.37 -4.31
CA ARG A 173 -9.79 -17.75 -4.69
C ARG A 173 -11.06 -18.32 -4.05
N THR A 174 -11.48 -17.79 -2.89
CA THR A 174 -12.68 -18.24 -2.16
C THR A 174 -13.65 -17.15 -1.71
N LYS A 175 -13.38 -15.86 -2.00
CA LYS A 175 -14.16 -14.74 -1.44
C LYS A 175 -14.57 -13.79 -2.58
N PRO A 176 -15.76 -13.97 -3.17
CA PRO A 176 -16.22 -13.10 -4.26
C PRO A 176 -16.20 -11.62 -3.87
N GLY A 177 -15.87 -10.74 -4.83
CA GLY A 177 -15.79 -9.29 -4.61
C GLY A 177 -14.51 -8.80 -3.92
N LEU A 178 -13.64 -9.71 -3.49
CA LEU A 178 -12.32 -9.40 -2.94
C LEU A 178 -11.21 -9.89 -3.88
N VAL A 179 -10.00 -9.40 -3.66
CA VAL A 179 -8.80 -9.79 -4.42
C VAL A 179 -7.67 -10.28 -3.51
N GLU A 180 -6.72 -11.01 -4.07
CA GLU A 180 -5.53 -11.46 -3.34
C GLU A 180 -4.46 -10.37 -3.29
N ARG A 181 -4.74 -9.32 -2.51
CA ARG A 181 -3.86 -8.16 -2.26
C ARG A 181 -3.56 -8.04 -0.78
N TRP A 182 -2.38 -7.54 -0.43
CA TRP A 182 -2.11 -7.01 0.89
C TRP A 182 -1.29 -5.74 0.84
N ASP A 183 -1.47 -4.90 1.85
CA ASP A 183 -0.65 -3.74 2.15
C ASP A 183 0.03 -3.95 3.51
N LEU A 184 1.33 -3.64 3.60
CA LEU A 184 2.10 -3.68 4.84
C LEU A 184 2.12 -2.28 5.44
N VAL A 185 1.55 -2.11 6.62
CA VAL A 185 1.54 -0.84 7.34
C VAL A 185 2.44 -0.93 8.58
N VAL A 186 3.27 0.08 8.78
CA VAL A 186 4.12 0.24 9.97
C VAL A 186 4.16 1.72 10.37
N GLY A 187 3.90 2.01 11.65
CA GLY A 187 4.01 3.37 12.17
C GLY A 187 3.10 4.42 11.53
N GLY A 188 1.91 4.00 11.10
CA GLY A 188 0.93 4.85 10.44
C GLY A 188 1.13 5.00 8.92
N MET A 189 2.03 4.22 8.31
CA MET A 189 2.43 4.40 6.92
C MET A 189 2.50 3.07 6.16
N GLU A 190 1.91 3.02 4.97
CA GLU A 190 2.11 1.93 4.01
C GLU A 190 3.58 1.83 3.54
N LEU A 191 4.24 0.70 3.82
CA LEU A 191 5.59 0.38 3.34
C LEU A 191 5.60 -0.24 1.95
N GLY A 192 4.51 -0.88 1.57
CA GLY A 192 4.33 -1.43 0.25
C GLY A 192 3.20 -2.44 0.17
N THR A 193 2.96 -2.88 -1.06
CA THR A 193 1.82 -3.70 -1.43
C THR A 193 2.28 -4.91 -2.23
N ALA A 194 1.55 -6.01 -2.14
CA ALA A 194 1.79 -7.16 -3.00
C ALA A 194 0.49 -7.89 -3.31
N TYR A 195 0.52 -8.63 -4.41
CA TYR A 195 -0.66 -9.35 -4.86
C TYR A 195 -0.35 -10.55 -5.72
N SER A 196 -1.33 -11.45 -5.83
CA SER A 196 -1.38 -12.41 -6.92
C SER A 196 -1.77 -11.65 -8.18
N GLU A 197 -0.90 -11.70 -9.20
CA GLU A 197 -1.09 -10.99 -10.46
C GLU A 197 -2.32 -11.49 -11.23
N MET A 198 -3.08 -10.57 -11.82
CA MET A 198 -4.10 -10.94 -12.77
C MET A 198 -3.45 -11.49 -14.05
N THR A 199 -3.67 -12.77 -14.29
CA THR A 199 -3.08 -13.49 -15.43
C THR A 199 -4.08 -13.83 -16.54
N ASP A 200 -5.38 -13.58 -16.31
CA ASP A 200 -6.42 -13.76 -17.33
C ASP A 200 -6.46 -12.53 -18.26
N PRO A 201 -6.06 -12.66 -19.53
CA PRO A 201 -6.02 -11.53 -20.46
C PRO A 201 -7.41 -11.00 -20.81
N VAL A 202 -8.44 -11.84 -20.78
CA VAL A 202 -9.82 -11.43 -21.09
C VAL A 202 -10.36 -10.55 -19.97
N GLU A 203 -10.16 -11.00 -18.72
CA GLU A 203 -10.60 -10.25 -17.55
C GLU A 203 -9.78 -8.97 -17.37
N GLN A 204 -8.45 -9.03 -17.55
CA GLN A 204 -7.59 -7.85 -17.49
C GLN A 204 -8.01 -6.79 -18.51
N ARG A 205 -8.28 -7.20 -19.75
CA ARG A 205 -8.79 -6.29 -20.81
C ARG A 205 -10.12 -5.68 -20.41
N ARG A 206 -11.05 -6.46 -19.84
CA ARG A 206 -12.36 -5.98 -19.37
C ARG A 206 -12.20 -4.88 -18.32
N ARG A 207 -11.35 -5.10 -17.31
CA ARG A 207 -11.11 -4.15 -16.21
C ARG A 207 -10.44 -2.86 -16.67
N ILE A 208 -9.34 -2.95 -17.42
CA ILE A 208 -8.65 -1.76 -17.95
C ILE A 208 -9.59 -0.95 -18.86
N THR A 209 -10.40 -1.61 -19.70
CA THR A 209 -11.39 -0.90 -20.53
C THR A 209 -12.42 -0.16 -19.69
N GLN A 210 -12.91 -0.76 -18.59
CA GLN A 210 -13.83 -0.09 -17.68
C GLN A 210 -13.18 1.11 -16.98
N GLN A 211 -11.92 1.00 -16.58
CA GLN A 211 -11.18 2.14 -16.00
C GLN A 211 -10.93 3.25 -17.03
N SER A 212 -10.55 2.91 -18.25
CA SER A 212 -10.37 3.89 -19.32
C SER A 212 -11.66 4.66 -19.66
N LEU A 213 -12.83 4.01 -19.57
CA LEU A 213 -14.12 4.68 -19.70
C LEU A 213 -14.39 5.67 -18.55
N LYS A 214 -13.92 5.37 -17.32
CA LYS A 214 -13.94 6.34 -16.20
C LYS A 214 -12.97 7.49 -16.44
N ALA A 215 -11.77 7.23 -17.00
CA ALA A 215 -10.80 8.25 -17.39
C ALA A 215 -11.37 9.28 -18.36
N ALA A 216 -12.08 8.79 -19.40
CA ALA A 216 -12.75 9.64 -20.39
C ALA A 216 -13.84 10.54 -19.78
N ALA A 217 -14.34 10.21 -18.59
CA ALA A 217 -15.28 11.03 -17.82
C ALA A 217 -14.59 12.09 -16.93
N GLY A 218 -13.26 12.21 -16.99
CA GLY A 218 -12.48 13.27 -16.33
C GLY A 218 -11.64 12.81 -15.13
N ASP A 219 -11.37 11.52 -14.99
CA ASP A 219 -10.47 10.97 -13.96
C ASP A 219 -9.02 10.94 -14.48
N PRO A 220 -8.12 11.81 -14.00
CA PRO A 220 -6.74 11.88 -14.49
C PRO A 220 -5.85 10.73 -14.01
N GLU A 221 -6.25 9.99 -12.96
CA GLU A 221 -5.48 8.87 -12.39
C GLU A 221 -5.84 7.52 -13.03
N ALA A 222 -6.87 7.50 -13.88
CA ALA A 222 -7.33 6.28 -14.50
C ALA A 222 -6.39 5.81 -15.62
N MET A 223 -6.13 4.50 -15.65
CA MET A 223 -5.18 3.88 -16.57
C MET A 223 -5.62 4.01 -18.04
N GLU A 224 -4.66 4.34 -18.91
CA GLU A 224 -4.83 4.18 -20.36
C GLU A 224 -4.76 2.69 -20.77
N ILE A 225 -5.39 2.34 -21.89
CA ILE A 225 -5.33 0.97 -22.38
C ILE A 225 -3.95 0.70 -22.98
N ASP A 226 -3.13 -0.08 -22.28
CA ASP A 226 -1.89 -0.64 -22.82
C ASP A 226 -2.19 -1.91 -23.64
N HIS A 227 -2.27 -1.72 -24.96
CA HIS A 227 -2.49 -2.82 -25.88
C HIS A 227 -1.30 -3.80 -25.94
N ASP A 228 -0.08 -3.33 -25.74
CA ASP A 228 1.11 -4.18 -25.82
C ASP A 228 1.20 -5.09 -24.59
N PHE A 229 0.89 -4.56 -23.41
CA PHE A 229 0.75 -5.36 -22.18
C PHE A 229 -0.31 -6.45 -22.34
N LEU A 230 -1.50 -6.10 -22.84
CA LEU A 230 -2.59 -7.08 -23.04
C LEU A 230 -2.20 -8.16 -24.07
N ASN A 231 -1.58 -7.77 -25.18
CA ASN A 231 -1.09 -8.70 -26.20
C ASN A 231 -0.01 -9.63 -25.63
N ALA A 232 0.87 -9.11 -24.78
CA ALA A 232 1.86 -9.93 -24.11
C ALA A 232 1.18 -10.94 -23.17
N LEU A 233 0.17 -10.50 -22.40
CA LEU A 233 -0.55 -11.34 -21.44
C LEU A 233 -1.25 -12.52 -22.13
N GLU A 234 -1.74 -12.32 -23.35
CA GLU A 234 -2.31 -13.36 -24.22
C GLU A 234 -1.31 -14.47 -24.61
N LEU A 235 0.01 -14.22 -24.52
CA LEU A 235 1.04 -15.25 -24.72
C LEU A 235 1.14 -16.23 -23.55
N GLY A 236 0.50 -15.92 -22.42
CA GLY A 236 0.50 -16.72 -21.21
C GLY A 236 1.48 -16.18 -20.17
N MET A 237 0.91 -15.65 -19.09
CA MET A 237 1.63 -15.40 -17.85
C MET A 237 1.28 -16.53 -16.86
N PRO A 238 2.28 -17.25 -16.30
CA PRO A 238 1.98 -18.21 -15.24
C PRO A 238 1.42 -17.47 -14.02
N PRO A 239 0.69 -18.15 -13.11
CA PRO A 239 0.37 -17.60 -11.79
C PRO A 239 1.63 -16.96 -11.21
N THR A 240 1.56 -15.69 -10.80
CA THR A 240 2.73 -14.90 -10.41
C THR A 240 2.34 -14.06 -9.22
N GLY A 241 3.22 -13.95 -8.24
CA GLY A 241 3.12 -12.89 -7.23
C GLY A 241 3.88 -11.67 -7.73
N GLY A 242 3.34 -10.48 -7.50
CA GLY A 242 4.05 -9.22 -7.64
C GLY A 242 4.12 -8.51 -6.28
N LEU A 243 5.19 -7.75 -6.08
CA LEU A 243 5.52 -7.03 -4.86
C LEU A 243 6.05 -5.65 -5.23
N GLY A 244 5.57 -4.60 -4.59
CA GLY A 244 6.12 -3.25 -4.62
C GLY A 244 6.43 -2.75 -3.20
N ILE A 245 7.66 -2.33 -2.95
CA ILE A 245 8.09 -1.75 -1.66
C ILE A 245 8.67 -0.35 -1.90
N GLY A 246 8.21 0.64 -1.15
CA GLY A 246 8.81 1.96 -1.13
C GLY A 246 10.12 1.94 -0.32
N LEU A 247 11.27 2.03 -0.98
CA LEU A 247 12.56 1.99 -0.27
C LEU A 247 12.73 3.19 0.67
N ASP A 248 12.29 4.38 0.27
CA ASP A 248 12.43 5.58 1.10
C ASP A 248 11.69 5.40 2.43
N ARG A 249 10.45 4.88 2.37
CA ARG A 249 9.63 4.57 3.55
C ARG A 249 10.21 3.42 4.38
N LEU A 250 10.74 2.39 3.72
CA LEU A 250 11.44 1.30 4.40
C LEU A 250 12.65 1.83 5.17
N VAL A 251 13.45 2.71 4.57
CA VAL A 251 14.58 3.37 5.25
C VAL A 251 14.08 4.20 6.41
N MET A 252 13.04 5.04 6.22
CA MET A 252 12.45 5.85 7.30
C MET A 252 12.07 5.02 8.52
N VAL A 253 11.37 3.90 8.32
CA VAL A 253 10.98 3.01 9.42
C VAL A 253 12.19 2.30 10.03
N LEU A 254 13.15 1.88 9.21
CA LEU A 254 14.38 1.26 9.69
C LEU A 254 15.23 2.23 10.50
N THR A 255 15.23 3.53 10.22
CA THR A 255 16.10 4.52 10.88
C THR A 255 15.38 5.45 11.86
N GLY A 256 14.05 5.42 11.90
CA GLY A 256 13.23 6.32 12.70
C GLY A 256 13.30 7.78 12.23
N THR A 257 13.41 8.01 10.93
CA THR A 257 13.63 9.35 10.33
C THR A 257 12.49 9.77 9.41
N THR A 258 12.48 11.04 8.99
CA THR A 258 11.48 11.56 8.06
C THR A 258 11.90 11.38 6.60
N ILE A 259 10.97 11.52 5.64
CA ILE A 259 11.29 11.38 4.21
C ILE A 259 12.36 12.39 3.73
N ARG A 260 12.44 13.55 4.39
CA ARG A 260 13.43 14.59 4.08
C ARG A 260 14.85 14.20 4.50
N ASP A 261 14.97 13.34 5.52
CA ASP A 261 16.26 12.87 6.02
C ASP A 261 16.82 11.72 5.19
N VAL A 262 15.95 11.00 4.44
CA VAL A 262 16.36 9.87 3.59
C VAL A 262 16.66 10.28 2.15
N LEU A 263 16.11 11.40 1.69
CA LEU A 263 16.38 11.95 0.35
C LEU A 263 17.55 12.93 0.37
N ALA A 264 18.54 12.72 -0.50
CA ALA A 264 19.69 13.63 -0.62
C ALA A 264 19.29 15.06 -1.07
N PHE A 265 18.23 15.16 -1.89
CA PHE A 265 17.67 16.42 -2.39
C PHE A 265 16.13 16.34 -2.39
N PRO A 266 15.46 16.57 -1.25
CA PRO A 266 14.01 16.48 -1.17
C PRO A 266 13.33 17.60 -1.98
N PHE A 267 12.11 17.38 -2.46
CA PHE A 267 11.35 18.43 -3.12
C PHE A 267 10.98 19.53 -2.11
N VAL A 268 11.39 20.77 -2.40
CA VAL A 268 11.06 21.94 -1.58
C VAL A 268 10.15 22.84 -2.40
N ARG A 269 9.00 23.26 -1.84
CA ARG A 269 8.16 24.27 -2.48
C ARG A 269 8.99 25.55 -2.66
N PRO A 270 9.03 26.15 -3.88
CA PRO A 270 9.70 27.42 -4.10
C PRO A 270 9.18 28.48 -3.13
N GLU A 271 10.06 29.31 -2.57
CA GLU A 271 9.61 30.49 -1.82
C GLU A 271 8.76 31.36 -2.74
N GLN A 272 7.56 31.75 -2.30
CA GLN A 272 6.79 32.75 -3.04
C GLN A 272 7.63 34.03 -3.15
N PRO A 273 7.75 34.63 -4.34
CA PRO A 273 8.47 35.89 -4.47
C PRO A 273 7.83 36.89 -3.51
N ARG A 274 8.65 37.43 -2.59
CA ARG A 274 8.21 38.53 -1.72
C ARG A 274 7.78 39.68 -2.63
N SER A 275 6.48 39.98 -2.64
CA SER A 275 5.90 41.14 -3.32
C SER A 275 6.43 42.44 -2.75
#